data_AF-A0A3A9JI58-F1
#
_entry.id   AF-A0A3A9JI58-F1
#
_cell.length_a   1.000
_cell.length_b   1.000
_cell.length_c   1.000
_cell.angle_alpha   90.00
_cell.angle_beta   90.00
_cell.angle_gamma   90.00
#
_symmetry.space_group_name_H-M   'P 1'
#
loop_
_entity.id
_entity.type
_entity.pdbx_description
1 polymer ?
#
loop_
_entity_poly.entity_id
_entity_poly.type
_entity_poly.pdbx_seq_one_letter_code
_entity_poly.pdbx_strand_id
1 'polypeptide(L)'
;MDPARASKRCQAKTRSGGECQGPAMPNGRCRMHGGMSTGPRTAEGMARMRAARTIHGKYSREMRELRALIRDLKEDQRAILEKV
;
A
#
# COMPACT_ATOMS: atom_id res chain seq x y z
N MET A 1 24.76 8.58 -27.00
CA MET A 1 24.96 8.29 -25.56
C MET A 1 24.10 7.10 -25.19
N ASP A 2 24.64 6.13 -24.43
CA ASP A 2 23.88 4.97 -23.96
C ASP A 2 22.80 5.40 -22.95
N PRO A 3 21.49 5.23 -23.24
CA PRO A 3 20.40 5.65 -22.36
C PRO A 3 20.47 5.00 -20.97
N ALA A 4 21.02 3.78 -20.87
CA ALA A 4 21.16 3.08 -19.60
C ALA A 4 22.18 3.76 -18.67
N ARG A 5 23.20 4.42 -19.24
CA ARG A 5 24.19 5.17 -18.48
C ARG A 5 23.70 6.55 -18.03
N ALA A 6 22.79 7.17 -18.78
CA ALA A 6 22.20 8.47 -18.45
C ALA A 6 21.07 8.38 -17.41
N SER A 7 20.43 7.21 -17.26
CA SER A 7 19.35 7.01 -16.29
C SER A 7 19.83 6.98 -14.83
N LYS A 8 18.98 7.43 -13.89
CA LYS A 8 19.19 7.24 -12.45
C LYS A 8 19.31 5.76 -12.10
N ARG A 9 19.94 5.43 -10.96
CA ARG A 9 20.02 4.05 -10.46
C ARG A 9 18.79 3.69 -9.64
N CYS A 10 18.34 2.44 -9.76
CA CYS A 10 17.12 1.93 -9.11
C CYS A 10 17.16 1.95 -7.58
N GLN A 11 18.32 1.68 -6.96
CA GLN A 11 18.53 1.73 -5.50
C GLN A 11 17.56 0.85 -4.69
N ALA A 12 16.95 -0.17 -5.30
CA ALA A 12 16.18 -1.15 -4.54
C ALA A 12 17.14 -2.10 -3.81
N LYS A 13 16.80 -2.50 -2.59
CA LYS A 13 17.59 -3.47 -1.83
C LYS A 13 17.62 -4.81 -2.57
N THR A 14 18.81 -5.29 -2.91
CA THR A 14 19.01 -6.58 -3.55
C THR A 14 18.98 -7.71 -2.51
N ARG A 15 18.86 -8.96 -2.97
CA ARG A 15 18.94 -10.14 -2.10
C ARG A 15 20.29 -10.26 -1.38
N SER A 16 21.36 -9.77 -1.98
CA SER A 16 22.70 -9.71 -1.39
C SER A 16 22.89 -8.55 -0.40
N GLY A 17 21.86 -7.75 -0.15
CA GLY A 17 21.88 -6.65 0.83
C GLY A 17 22.36 -5.30 0.29
N GLY A 18 22.88 -5.25 -0.93
CA GLY A 18 23.31 -4.02 -1.59
C GLY A 18 22.19 -3.27 -2.30
N GLU A 19 22.54 -2.16 -2.98
CA GLU A 19 21.61 -1.35 -3.76
C GLU A 19 21.63 -1.71 -5.24
N CYS A 20 20.45 -1.80 -5.87
CA CYS A 20 20.33 -2.10 -7.28
C CYS A 20 20.91 -0.98 -8.18
N GLN A 21 21.93 -1.34 -8.97
CA GLN A 21 22.57 -0.45 -9.95
C GLN A 21 21.93 -0.50 -11.35
N GLY A 22 20.79 -1.18 -11.49
CA GLY A 22 20.06 -1.22 -12.76
C GLY A 22 19.54 0.17 -13.17
N PRO A 23 19.42 0.45 -14.48
CA PRO A 23 18.86 1.69 -14.98
C PRO A 23 17.40 1.83 -14.52
N ALA A 24 17.09 2.95 -13.87
CA ALA A 24 15.75 3.25 -13.38
C ALA A 24 14.83 3.68 -14.52
N MET A 25 13.59 3.20 -14.46
CA MET A 25 12.50 3.71 -15.29
C MET A 25 11.98 5.04 -14.69
N PRO A 26 11.03 5.75 -15.35
CA PRO A 26 10.52 7.04 -14.84
C PRO A 26 9.95 7.00 -13.41
N ASN A 27 9.52 5.83 -12.91
CA ASN A 27 9.05 5.64 -11.54
C ASN A 27 10.19 5.44 -10.50
N GLY A 28 11.46 5.55 -10.91
CA GLY A 28 12.62 5.40 -10.05
C GLY A 28 13.07 3.96 -9.78
N ARG A 29 12.38 2.94 -10.31
CA ARG A 29 12.76 1.53 -10.16
C ARG A 29 13.12 0.90 -11.50
N CYS A 30 14.03 -0.07 -11.50
CA CYS A 30 14.37 -0.81 -12.73
C CYS A 30 13.27 -1.82 -13.05
N ARG A 31 13.29 -2.33 -14.29
CA ARG A 31 12.38 -3.39 -14.77
C ARG A 31 12.22 -4.57 -13.79
N MET A 32 13.30 -4.98 -13.13
CA MET A 32 13.31 -6.11 -12.20
C MET A 32 12.77 -5.79 -10.80
N HIS A 33 12.75 -4.52 -10.39
CA HIS A 33 12.33 -4.08 -9.05
C HIS A 33 11.06 -3.24 -9.09
N GLY A 34 10.14 -3.56 -10.02
CA GLY A 34 8.83 -2.91 -10.10
C GLY A 34 8.77 -1.68 -11.01
N GLY A 35 9.78 -1.47 -11.86
CA GLY A 35 9.77 -0.40 -12.87
C GLY A 35 8.55 -0.47 -13.81
N MET A 36 8.10 -1.68 -14.13
CA MET A 36 6.90 -1.94 -14.93
C MET A 36 5.61 -1.99 -14.12
N SER A 37 5.71 -2.09 -12.79
CA SER A 37 4.57 -2.25 -11.88
C SER A 37 4.00 -0.90 -11.45
N THR A 38 3.54 -0.08 -12.40
CA THR A 38 3.09 1.30 -12.12
C THR A 38 1.63 1.41 -11.70
N GLY A 39 0.90 0.30 -11.70
CA GLY A 39 -0.54 0.28 -11.42
C GLY A 39 -1.39 0.96 -12.51
N PRO A 40 -2.73 0.95 -12.36
CA PRO A 40 -3.65 1.61 -13.28
C PRO A 40 -3.53 3.13 -13.17
N ARG A 41 -3.46 3.82 -14.30
CA ARG A 41 -3.41 5.30 -14.38
C ARG A 41 -4.75 5.96 -14.73
N THR A 42 -5.74 5.17 -15.11
CA THR A 42 -7.07 5.66 -15.48
C THR A 42 -8.05 5.53 -14.32
N ALA A 43 -9.05 6.41 -14.28
CA ALA A 43 -10.13 6.34 -13.27
C ALA A 43 -10.84 4.98 -13.30
N GLU A 44 -11.14 4.47 -14.49
CA GLU A 44 -11.76 3.15 -14.68
C GLU A 44 -10.87 2.02 -14.15
N GLY A 45 -9.58 2.04 -14.47
CA GLY A 45 -8.64 1.02 -14.00
C GLY A 45 -8.48 1.04 -12.48
N MET A 46 -8.47 2.23 -11.88
CA MET A 46 -8.48 2.38 -10.42
C MET A 46 -9.79 1.86 -9.79
N ALA A 47 -10.94 2.13 -10.40
CA ALA A 47 -12.23 1.62 -9.95
C ALA A 47 -12.29 0.09 -10.01
N ARG A 48 -11.83 -0.50 -11.11
CA ARG A 48 -11.73 -1.96 -11.28
C ARG A 48 -10.82 -2.60 -10.22
N MET A 49 -9.65 -2.00 -9.97
CA MET A 49 -8.71 -2.47 -8.95
C MET A 49 -9.32 -2.39 -7.54
N ARG A 50 -10.09 -1.35 -7.23
CA ARG A 50 -10.82 -1.23 -5.95
C ARG A 50 -11.91 -2.29 -5.81
N ALA A 51 -12.70 -2.50 -6.87
CA ALA A 51 -13.77 -3.51 -6.90
C ALA A 51 -13.21 -4.94 -6.78
N ALA A 52 -12.06 -5.21 -7.40
CA ALA A 52 -11.40 -6.51 -7.33
C ALA A 52 -10.75 -6.81 -5.97
N ARG A 53 -10.75 -5.86 -5.01
CA ARG A 53 -10.18 -6.07 -3.68
C ARG A 53 -11.12 -6.95 -2.84
N THR A 54 -11.07 -8.25 -3.08
CA THR A 54 -11.80 -9.30 -2.34
C THR A 54 -11.17 -9.55 -0.96
N ILE A 55 -11.22 -8.55 -0.09
CA ILE A 55 -10.99 -8.76 1.34
C ILE A 55 -12.35 -9.08 1.97
N HIS A 56 -12.39 -9.99 2.93
CA HIS A 56 -13.59 -10.39 3.71
C HIS A 56 -14.20 -9.25 4.55
N GLY A 57 -14.11 -7.99 4.13
CA GLY A 57 -14.60 -6.80 4.83
C GLY A 57 -13.76 -6.39 6.04
N LYS A 58 -13.02 -7.32 6.67
CA LYS A 58 -12.33 -7.10 7.97
C LYS A 58 -11.45 -5.84 8.04
N TYR A 59 -10.83 -5.42 6.95
CA TYR A 59 -9.96 -4.23 6.91
C TYR A 59 -10.55 -3.07 6.10
N SER A 60 -11.83 -3.15 5.75
CA SER A 60 -12.57 -2.04 5.16
C SER A 60 -12.59 -0.84 6.12
N ARG A 61 -12.92 0.34 5.58
CA ARG A 61 -12.97 1.56 6.39
C ARG A 61 -14.11 1.46 7.40
N GLU A 62 -15.26 1.01 6.91
CA GLU A 62 -16.50 0.78 7.66
C GLU A 62 -16.25 -0.17 8.84
N MET A 63 -15.57 -1.29 8.61
CA MET A 63 -15.25 -2.26 9.69
C MET A 63 -14.18 -1.75 10.66
N ARG A 64 -13.33 -0.80 10.27
CA ARG A 64 -12.42 -0.12 11.19
C ARG A 64 -13.18 0.87 12.08
N GLU A 65 -14.07 1.66 11.49
CA GLU A 65 -14.94 2.61 12.20
C GLU A 65 -15.88 1.88 13.19
N LEU A 66 -16.55 0.82 12.75
CA LEU A 66 -17.42 0.01 13.63
C LEU A 66 -16.65 -0.58 14.82
N ARG A 67 -15.42 -1.03 14.62
CA ARG A 67 -14.59 -1.56 15.72
C ARG A 67 -14.12 -0.48 16.69
N ALA A 68 -13.91 0.75 16.23
CA ALA A 68 -13.63 1.87 17.11
C ALA A 68 -14.86 2.18 17.97
N LEU A 69 -16.04 2.33 17.33
CA LEU A 69 -17.30 2.55 18.04
C LEU A 69 -17.60 1.45 19.09
N ILE A 70 -17.44 0.18 18.73
CA ILE A 70 -17.65 -0.93 19.67
C ILE A 70 -16.68 -0.87 20.85
N ARG A 71 -15.45 -0.37 20.65
CA ARG A 71 -14.48 -0.21 21.74
C ARG A 71 -14.94 0.87 22.71
N ASP A 72 -15.30 2.03 22.17
CA ASP A 72 -15.74 3.18 22.97
C ASP A 72 -16.99 2.82 23.78
N LEU A 73 -17.99 2.18 23.14
CA LEU A 73 -19.20 1.70 23.83
C LEU A 73 -18.91 0.71 24.97
N LYS A 74 -17.90 -0.15 24.82
CA LYS A 74 -17.49 -1.09 25.87
C LYS A 74 -16.79 -0.40 27.03
N GLU A 75 -16.05 0.66 26.75
CA GLU A 75 -15.41 1.49 27.77
C GLU A 75 -16.46 2.27 28.56
N ASP A 76 -17.43 2.88 27.86
CA ASP A 76 -18.56 3.58 28.48
C ASP A 76 -19.41 2.63 29.34
N GLN A 77 -19.75 1.45 28.83
CA GLN A 77 -20.51 0.45 29.58
C GLN A 77 -19.79 0.07 30.88
N ARG A 78 -18.47 -0.15 30.81
CA ARG A 78 -17.65 -0.47 31.99
C ARG A 78 -17.68 0.67 33.00
N ALA A 79 -17.50 1.90 32.55
CA ALA A 79 -17.50 3.08 33.41
C ALA A 79 -18.88 3.32 34.07
N ILE A 80 -19.97 2.94 33.42
CA ILE A 80 -21.32 3.00 34.00
C ILE A 80 -21.48 1.93 35.08
N LEU A 81 -21.09 0.69 34.80
CA LEU A 81 -21.20 -0.43 35.74
C LEU A 81 -20.36 -0.23 37.00
N GLU A 82 -19.24 0.49 36.92
CA GLU A 82 -18.41 0.82 38.08
C GLU A 82 -19.03 1.88 39.01
N LYS A 83 -20.04 2.63 38.52
CA LYS A 83 -20.73 3.69 39.27
C LYS A 83 -22.03 3.23 39.96
N VAL A 84 -22.41 1.97 39.77
CA VAL A 84 -23.59 1.33 40.38
C VAL A 84 -23.12 0.42 41.50
#